data_AF-A0A9E1LEB2-F1
#
_entry.id   AF-A0A9E1LEB2-F1
#
_cell.length_a   1.000
_cell.length_b   1.000
_cell.length_c   1.000
_cell.angle_alpha   90.00
_cell.angle_beta   90.00
_cell.angle_gamma   90.00
#
_symmetry.space_group_name_H-M   'P 1'
#
loop_
_entity.id
_entity.type
_entity.pdbx_description
1 polymer ?
#
loop_
_entity_poly.entity_id
_entity_poly.type
_entity_poly.pdbx_seq_one_letter_code
_entity_poly.pdbx_strand_id
1 'polypeptide(L)'
;MEKIPMKIDQVLNDVVLLVLDGHEPLKELGIDKNKIYVKVVGYDEYGIWIDHPSFQVPKIVDGKPKGTKNSPASILIPWGFIASVVHFPGTDGFDFPFPFDTPIGFKVDKK
;
A
#
# COMPACT_ATOMS: atom_id res chain seq x y z
N MET A 1 -20.46 8.06 -16.30
CA MET A 1 -19.45 8.40 -15.28
C MET A 1 -18.55 9.46 -15.86
N GLU A 2 -18.50 10.65 -15.26
CA GLU A 2 -17.44 11.61 -15.60
C GLU A 2 -16.09 10.98 -15.25
N LYS A 3 -15.17 10.93 -16.22
CA LYS A 3 -13.80 10.49 -15.96
C LYS A 3 -13.05 11.66 -15.35
N ILE A 4 -12.89 11.63 -14.04
CA ILE A 4 -12.00 12.57 -13.34
C ILE A 4 -10.57 12.28 -13.83
N PRO A 5 -9.75 13.30 -14.11
CA PRO A 5 -8.35 13.10 -14.47
C PRO A 5 -7.62 12.30 -13.40
N MET A 6 -6.95 11.22 -13.81
CA MET A 6 -6.26 10.33 -12.88
C MET A 6 -4.99 10.97 -12.32
N LYS A 7 -4.85 10.94 -10.98
CA LYS A 7 -3.64 11.31 -10.24
C LYS A 7 -3.25 10.21 -9.27
N ILE A 8 -1.97 10.14 -8.93
CA ILE A 8 -1.47 9.17 -7.94
C ILE A 8 -2.13 9.36 -6.55
N ASP A 9 -2.51 10.58 -6.19
CA ASP A 9 -3.31 10.85 -4.98
C ASP A 9 -4.57 9.99 -4.90
N GLN A 10 -5.22 9.74 -6.04
CA GLN A 10 -6.49 9.03 -6.10
C GLN A 10 -6.36 7.53 -5.90
N VAL A 11 -5.14 6.99 -5.84
CA VAL A 11 -4.95 5.58 -5.48
C VAL A 11 -4.68 5.39 -3.99
N LEU A 12 -4.57 6.47 -3.21
CA LEU A 12 -4.32 6.36 -1.77
C LEU A 12 -5.50 5.66 -1.08
N ASN A 13 -5.19 4.66 -0.25
CA ASN A 13 -6.14 3.77 0.42
C ASN A 13 -6.79 2.71 -0.49
N ASP A 14 -6.47 2.69 -1.78
CA ASP A 14 -7.02 1.74 -2.75
C ASP A 14 -6.14 0.52 -2.98
N VAL A 15 -6.77 -0.55 -3.48
CA VAL A 15 -6.03 -1.70 -4.02
C VAL A 15 -5.76 -1.46 -5.50
N VAL A 16 -4.48 -1.48 -5.86
CA VAL A 16 -4.00 -1.34 -7.23
C VAL A 16 -3.29 -2.61 -7.66
N LEU A 17 -3.18 -2.81 -8.98
CA LEU A 17 -2.24 -3.76 -9.55
C LEU A 17 -0.96 -3.02 -9.92
N LEU A 18 0.15 -3.39 -9.30
CA LEU A 18 1.48 -2.98 -9.73
C LEU A 18 2.02 -3.99 -10.73
N VAL A 19 2.50 -3.47 -11.87
CA VAL A 19 3.33 -4.21 -12.81
C VAL A 19 4.77 -3.79 -12.56
N LEU A 20 5.59 -4.74 -12.13
CA LEU A 20 6.97 -4.51 -11.77
C LEU A 20 7.91 -4.91 -12.91
N ASP A 21 9.01 -4.18 -13.04
CA ASP A 21 10.13 -4.47 -13.94
C ASP A 21 11.44 -4.50 -13.14
N GLY A 22 12.31 -5.47 -13.45
CA GLY A 22 13.54 -5.69 -12.69
C GLY A 22 13.33 -6.03 -11.20
N HIS A 23 12.23 -6.69 -10.83
CA HIS A 23 11.80 -6.88 -9.42
C HIS A 23 12.55 -7.95 -8.63
N GLU A 24 13.62 -8.52 -9.19
CA GLU A 24 14.44 -9.54 -8.52
C GLU A 24 14.86 -9.17 -7.09
N PRO A 25 15.30 -7.92 -6.79
CA PRO A 25 15.65 -7.53 -5.42
C PRO A 25 14.46 -7.52 -4.44
N LEU A 26 13.22 -7.41 -4.93
CA LEU A 26 12.01 -7.37 -4.11
C LEU A 26 11.58 -8.76 -3.61
N LYS A 27 12.17 -9.84 -4.15
CA LYS A 27 11.95 -11.22 -3.68
C LYS A 27 12.33 -11.42 -2.21
N GLU A 28 13.37 -10.73 -1.76
CA GLU A 28 13.80 -10.72 -0.34
C GLU A 28 12.73 -10.13 0.59
N LEU A 29 11.75 -9.41 0.03
CA LEU A 29 10.60 -8.85 0.74
C LEU A 29 9.32 -9.70 0.57
N GLY A 30 9.42 -10.89 -0.05
CA GLY A 30 8.30 -11.77 -0.36
C GLY A 30 7.51 -11.38 -1.61
N ILE A 31 8.08 -10.53 -2.48
CA ILE A 31 7.46 -10.08 -3.72
C ILE A 31 8.05 -10.86 -4.89
N ASP A 32 7.53 -12.07 -5.11
CA ASP A 32 8.09 -12.99 -6.11
C ASP A 32 7.53 -12.77 -7.52
N LYS A 33 6.32 -12.20 -7.60
CA LYS A 33 5.60 -11.99 -8.85
C LYS A 33 5.85 -10.59 -9.37
N ASN A 34 5.99 -10.47 -10.69
CA ASN A 34 6.04 -9.17 -11.37
C ASN A 34 4.68 -8.45 -11.42
N LYS A 35 3.59 -9.11 -11.02
CA LYS A 35 2.24 -8.57 -10.96
C LYS A 35 1.68 -8.82 -9.58
N ILE A 36 1.42 -7.75 -8.83
CA ILE A 36 0.93 -7.84 -7.46
C ILE A 36 -0.25 -6.90 -7.24
N TYR A 37 -1.26 -7.40 -6.53
CA TYR A 37 -2.35 -6.58 -6.00
C TYR A 37 -1.97 -6.13 -4.61
N VAL A 38 -1.99 -4.82 -4.37
CA VAL A 38 -1.50 -4.22 -3.13
C VAL A 38 -2.38 -3.04 -2.74
N LYS A 39 -2.56 -2.87 -1.44
CA LYS A 39 -3.21 -1.66 -0.90
C LYS A 39 -2.18 -0.55 -0.78
N VAL A 40 -2.44 0.60 -1.39
CA VAL A 40 -1.57 1.78 -1.29
C VAL A 40 -1.88 2.52 0.00
N VAL A 41 -0.83 2.77 0.79
CA VAL A 41 -0.93 3.51 2.07
C VAL A 41 -0.20 4.85 2.05
N GLY A 42 0.52 5.13 0.96
CA GLY A 42 1.23 6.40 0.75
C GLY A 42 2.00 6.38 -0.55
N TYR A 43 2.53 7.53 -0.94
CA TYR A 43 3.51 7.67 -2.00
C TYR A 43 4.33 8.94 -1.74
N ASP A 44 5.55 8.98 -2.25
CA ASP A 44 6.45 10.13 -2.13
C ASP A 44 7.43 10.20 -3.31
N GLU A 45 8.48 11.01 -3.20
CA GLU A 45 9.49 11.17 -4.24
C GLU A 45 10.32 9.90 -4.51
N TYR A 46 10.29 8.91 -3.60
CA TYR A 46 11.05 7.66 -3.70
C TYR A 46 10.22 6.50 -4.25
N GLY A 47 8.91 6.45 -3.99
CA GLY A 47 8.07 5.35 -4.46
C GLY A 47 6.63 5.35 -3.97
N ILE A 48 6.00 4.17 -4.09
CA ILE A 48 4.68 3.86 -3.50
C ILE A 48 4.90 3.06 -2.22
N TRP A 49 4.23 3.45 -1.15
CA TRP A 49 4.12 2.66 0.08
C TRP A 49 2.92 1.73 -0.01
N ILE A 50 3.16 0.43 0.17
CA ILE A 50 2.13 -0.62 0.16
C ILE A 50 1.94 -1.20 1.56
N ASP A 51 0.70 -1.59 1.89
CA ASP A 51 0.41 -2.35 3.11
C ASP A 51 0.88 -3.80 2.98
N HIS A 52 1.52 -4.31 4.02
CA HIS A 52 1.90 -5.71 4.15
C HIS A 52 1.47 -6.25 5.53
N PRO A 53 0.38 -7.01 5.62
CA PRO A 53 -0.30 -7.30 6.89
C PRO A 53 0.49 -8.23 7.83
N SER A 54 1.45 -9.00 7.31
CA SER A 54 2.13 -10.06 8.08
C SER A 54 3.59 -10.26 7.66
N PHE A 55 4.43 -9.25 7.90
CA PHE A 55 5.87 -9.34 7.64
C PHE A 55 6.61 -10.07 8.78
N GLN A 56 7.51 -10.97 8.45
CA GLN A 56 8.28 -11.72 9.46
C GLN A 56 9.43 -10.86 9.99
N VAL A 57 9.45 -10.64 11.30
CA VAL A 57 10.51 -9.89 11.99
C VAL A 57 11.13 -10.73 13.12
N PRO A 58 12.42 -10.52 13.45
CA PRO A 58 13.04 -11.18 14.59
C PRO A 58 12.32 -10.84 15.89
N LYS A 59 12.10 -11.84 16.74
CA LYS A 59 11.63 -11.63 18.11
C LYS A 59 12.83 -11.42 19.02
N ILE A 60 12.93 -10.26 19.68
CA ILE A 60 14.01 -9.97 20.62
C ILE A 60 13.60 -10.41 22.03
N VAL A 61 14.39 -11.28 22.64
CA VAL A 61 14.23 -11.76 24.01
C VAL A 61 15.58 -11.61 24.71
N ASP A 62 15.62 -10.88 25.83
CA ASP A 62 16.84 -10.60 26.61
C ASP A 62 17.99 -10.01 25.77
N GLY A 63 17.65 -9.10 24.85
CA GLY A 63 18.61 -8.46 23.94
C GLY A 63 19.14 -9.35 22.82
N LYS A 64 18.66 -10.60 22.68
CA LYS A 64 19.07 -11.53 21.63
C LYS A 64 17.90 -11.92 20.71
N PRO A 65 18.11 -12.07 19.39
CA PRO A 65 17.11 -12.62 18.49
C PRO A 65 16.79 -14.07 18.87
N LYS A 66 15.53 -14.37 19.16
CA LYS A 66 15.03 -15.72 19.47
C LYS A 66 13.69 -15.97 18.77
N GLY A 67 13.77 -16.54 17.58
CA GLY A 67 12.63 -16.84 16.71
C GLY A 67 12.12 -15.63 15.94
N THR A 68 10.98 -15.79 15.28
CA THR A 68 10.30 -14.75 14.47
C THR A 68 8.89 -14.48 14.99
N LYS A 69 8.36 -13.31 14.63
CA LYS A 69 6.95 -12.96 14.79
C LYS A 69 6.45 -12.26 13.54
N ASN A 70 5.15 -12.34 13.28
CA ASN A 70 4.51 -11.56 12.23
C ASN A 70 4.18 -10.16 12.76
N SER A 71 4.38 -9.15 11.95
CA SER A 71 4.01 -7.76 12.22
C SER A 71 3.44 -7.12 10.96
N PRO A 72 2.38 -6.29 11.08
CA PRO A 72 2.03 -5.37 10.01
C PRO A 72 3.24 -4.48 9.67
N ALA A 73 3.42 -4.19 8.39
CA ALA A 73 4.49 -3.35 7.89
C ALA A 73 4.02 -2.59 6.65
N SER A 74 4.63 -1.44 6.39
CA SER A 74 4.53 -0.75 5.12
C SER A 74 5.82 -0.96 4.34
N ILE A 75 5.72 -1.32 3.07
CA ILE A 75 6.88 -1.54 2.20
C ILE A 75 6.92 -0.43 1.15
N LEU A 76 8.07 0.22 0.99
CA LEU A 76 8.31 1.13 -0.12
C LEU A 76 8.68 0.31 -1.36
N ILE A 77 7.93 0.48 -2.44
CA ILE A 77 8.30 0.01 -3.77
C ILE A 77 8.85 1.21 -4.55
N PRO A 78 10.17 1.27 -4.78
CA PRO A 78 10.78 2.38 -5.51
C PRO A 78 10.21 2.55 -6.92
N TRP A 79 10.10 3.79 -7.37
CA TRP A 79 9.57 4.10 -8.72
C TRP A 79 10.30 3.36 -9.84
N GLY A 80 11.61 3.14 -9.70
CA GLY A 80 12.44 2.44 -10.68
C GLY A 80 12.06 0.97 -10.91
N PHE A 81 11.29 0.36 -10.00
CA PHE A 81 10.79 -1.01 -10.18
C PHE A 81 9.36 -1.07 -10.72
N ILE A 82 8.67 0.08 -10.87
CA ILE A 82 7.26 0.12 -11.26
C ILE A 82 7.16 0.49 -12.75
N ALA A 83 6.83 -0.49 -13.57
CA ALA A 83 6.53 -0.26 -14.98
C ALA A 83 5.14 0.34 -15.18
N SER A 84 4.17 -0.03 -14.33
CA SER A 84 2.81 0.49 -14.43
C SER A 84 2.02 0.34 -13.12
N VAL A 85 1.04 1.23 -12.93
CA VAL A 85 0.04 1.17 -11.87
C VAL A 85 -1.33 1.10 -12.52
N VAL A 86 -2.11 0.07 -12.22
CA VAL A 86 -3.49 -0.08 -12.69
C VAL A 86 -4.43 0.16 -11.51
N HIS A 87 -5.25 1.19 -11.62
CA HIS A 87 -6.31 1.53 -10.68
C HIS A 87 -7.66 1.00 -11.15
N PHE A 88 -8.56 0.72 -10.21
CA PHE A 88 -9.88 0.13 -10.46
C PHE A 88 -11.01 1.00 -9.88
N PRO A 89 -11.26 2.21 -10.41
CA PRO A 89 -12.30 3.09 -9.89
C PRO A 89 -13.68 2.42 -9.88
N GLY A 90 -14.41 2.59 -8.78
CA GLY A 90 -15.76 2.06 -8.56
C GLY A 90 -15.83 0.54 -8.41
N THR A 91 -14.69 -0.16 -8.29
CA THR A 91 -14.68 -1.61 -8.17
C THR A 91 -14.74 -2.03 -6.70
N ASP A 92 -15.76 -2.82 -6.35
CA ASP A 92 -15.96 -3.33 -5.00
C ASP A 92 -14.73 -4.08 -4.49
N GLY A 93 -14.23 -3.67 -3.31
CA GLY A 93 -13.04 -4.25 -2.68
C GLY A 93 -11.70 -3.69 -3.20
N PHE A 94 -11.73 -2.75 -4.15
CA PHE A 94 -10.53 -2.10 -4.68
C PHE A 94 -10.53 -0.58 -4.50
N ASP A 95 -11.70 0.05 -4.57
CA ASP A 95 -11.88 1.49 -4.41
C ASP A 95 -12.45 1.80 -3.01
N PHE A 96 -11.71 2.56 -2.21
CA PHE A 96 -12.01 2.89 -0.82
C PHE A 96 -12.16 4.41 -0.66
N PRO A 97 -12.86 4.88 0.40
CA PRO A 97 -12.99 6.31 0.65
C PRO A 97 -11.63 6.98 0.74
N PHE A 98 -11.51 8.12 0.07
CA PHE A 98 -10.33 8.97 0.14
C PHE A 98 -10.08 9.35 1.61
N PRO A 99 -8.88 9.12 2.17
CA PRO A 99 -8.68 9.20 3.62
C PRO A 99 -8.88 10.60 4.17
N PHE A 100 -8.71 11.64 3.34
CA PHE A 100 -8.87 13.04 3.72
C PHE A 100 -10.29 13.59 3.50
N ASP A 101 -11.22 12.80 2.92
CA ASP A 101 -12.64 13.17 2.81
C ASP A 101 -13.41 12.93 4.13
N THR A 102 -12.74 12.39 5.15
CA THR A 102 -13.33 12.27 6.48
C THR A 102 -13.53 13.69 7.05
N PRO A 103 -14.75 14.11 7.39
CA PRO A 103 -14.97 15.42 8.00
C PRO A 103 -14.23 15.47 9.35
N ILE A 104 -13.15 16.26 9.40
CA ILE A 104 -12.38 16.52 10.61
C ILE A 104 -13.18 17.52 11.46
N GLY A 105 -13.74 17.06 12.59
CA GLY A 105 -14.48 17.92 13.51
C GLY A 105 -15.40 17.14 14.46
N PHE A 106 -15.95 17.82 15.46
CA PHE A 106 -16.95 17.24 16.35
C PHE A 106 -18.30 17.12 15.61
N LYS A 107 -18.87 15.91 15.59
CA LYS A 107 -20.27 15.72 15.19
C LYS A 107 -21.15 16.26 16.33
N VAL A 108 -21.70 17.45 16.14
CA VAL A 108 -22.71 17.98 17.07
C VAL A 108 -24.04 17.36 16.67
N ASP A 109 -24.53 16.39 17.43
CA ASP A 109 -25.88 15.88 17.24
C ASP A 109 -26.85 17.04 17.46
N LYS A 110 -27.53 17.47 16.39
CA LYS A 110 -28.61 18.46 16.50
C LYS A 110 -29.78 17.81 17.24
N LYS A 111 -29.96 18.19 18.49
CA LYS A 111 -31.22 18.01 19.23
C LYS A 111 -32.32 18.88 18.64
#